data_AF-A0A353VQQ8-F1
#
_entry.id   AF-A0A353VQQ8-F1
#
_cell.length_a   1.000
_cell.length_b   1.000
_cell.length_c   1.000
_cell.angle_alpha   90.00
_cell.angle_beta   90.00
_cell.angle_gamma   90.00
#
_symmetry.space_group_name_H-M   'P 1'
#
loop_
_entity.id
_entity.type
_entity.pdbx_description
1 polymer ?
#
loop_
_entity_poly.entity_id
_entity_poly.type
_entity_poly.pdbx_seq_one_letter_code
_entity_poly.pdbx_strand_id
1 'polypeptide(L)' 'MLKFLSLSSGSCGNCYFLSDGKSGLLIDAGVSQRRLKKTLM' A
#
# COMPACT_ATOMS: atom_id res chain seq x y z
N MET A 1 10.91 4.03 -12.42
CA MET A 1 10.40 5.29 -11.82
C MET A 1 9.72 4.91 -10.52
N LEU A 2 10.14 5.49 -9.40
CA LEU A 2 9.57 5.15 -8.10
C LEU A 2 8.16 5.73 -7.98
N LYS A 3 7.18 4.86 -7.69
CA LYS A 3 5.80 5.22 -7.37
C LYS A 3 5.60 5.03 -5.87
N PHE A 4 5.02 6.03 -5.23
CA PHE A 4 4.61 6.00 -3.83
C PHE A 4 3.10 6.17 -3.74
N LEU A 5 2.45 5.32 -2.94
CA LEU A 5 1.02 5.38 -2.67
C LEU A 5 0.79 5.24 -1.16
N SER A 6 -0.04 6.12 -0.59
CA SER A 6 -0.56 5.95 0.76
C SER A 6 -1.93 5.26 0.68
N LEU A 7 -2.01 4.03 1.17
CA LEU A 7 -3.21 3.19 1.14
C LEU A 7 -4.12 3.43 2.36
N SER A 8 -3.54 3.88 3.47
CA SER A 8 -4.25 4.25 4.68
C SER A 8 -3.40 5.18 5.53
N SER A 9 -4.03 6.16 6.17
CA SER A 9 -3.43 6.98 7.22
C SER A 9 -4.40 7.13 8.39
N GLY A 10 -3.90 7.03 9.62
CA GLY A 10 -4.68 7.28 10.84
C GLY A 10 -5.03 6.02 11.66
N SER A 11 -6.09 6.11 12.47
CA SER A 11 -6.41 5.16 13.57
C SER A 11 -6.65 3.71 13.15
N CYS A 12 -6.90 3.44 11.86
CA CYS A 12 -7.09 2.10 11.32
C CYS A 12 -5.79 1.49 10.76
N GLY A 13 -4.62 1.99 11.16
CA GLY A 13 -3.31 1.52 10.70
C GLY A 13 -2.84 2.25 9.44
N ASN A 14 -1.54 2.48 9.34
CA ASN A 14 -0.95 3.02 8.13
C ASN A 14 -0.70 1.86 7.14
N CYS A 15 -0.68 2.20 5.86
CA CYS A 15 -0.16 1.30 4.85
C CYS A 15 0.34 2.10 3.67
N TYR A 16 1.59 1.87 3.28
CA TYR A 16 2.24 2.53 2.16
C TYR A 16 2.69 1.49 1.15
N PHE A 17 2.61 1.88 -0.12
CA PHE A 17 3.08 1.08 -1.23
C PHE A 17 4.15 1.84 -1.99
N LEU A 18 5.32 1.23 -2.13
CA LEU A 18 6.38 1.67 -3.01
C LEU A 18 6.50 0.70 -4.17
N SER A 19 6.65 1.20 -5.39
CA SER A 19 6.92 0.34 -6.55
C SER A 19 7.91 0.97 -7.50
N ASP A 20 8.78 0.15 -8.07
CA ASP A 20 9.67 0.53 -9.17
C ASP A 20 9.08 0.25 -10.56
N GLY A 21 7.87 -0.33 -10.61
CA GLY A 21 7.17 -0.78 -11.82
C GLY A 21 7.33 -2.26 -12.14
N LYS A 22 8.25 -2.98 -11.48
CA LYS A 22 8.40 -4.45 -11.58
C LYS A 22 8.05 -5.16 -10.28
N SER A 23 8.36 -4.51 -9.18
CA SER A 23 8.24 -5.01 -7.82
C SER A 23 7.52 -3.97 -6.97
N GLY A 24 6.89 -4.45 -5.91
CA GLY A 24 6.17 -3.63 -4.95
C GLY A 24 6.61 -3.97 -3.53
N LEU A 25 6.79 -2.96 -2.70
CA LEU A 25 7.05 -3.06 -1.28
C LEU A 25 5.87 -2.44 -0.53
N LEU A 26 5.26 -3.24 0.35
CA LEU A 26 4.26 -2.77 1.31
C LEU A 26 4.97 -2.46 2.64
N ILE A 27 4.78 -1.25 3.14
CA ILE A 27 5.31 -0.79 4.42
C ILE A 27 4.12 -0.53 5.34
N ASP A 28 4.13 -1.18 6.50
CA ASP A 28 3.01 -1.22 7.45
C ASP A 28 1.76 -1.89 6.83
N ALA A 29 1.38 -3.06 7.34
CA ALA A 29 0.27 -3.84 6.80
C ALA A 29 -1.01 -3.64 7.63
N GLY A 30 -1.20 -2.45 8.19
CA GLY A 30 -2.35 -2.09 9.02
C GLY A 30 -3.70 -2.10 8.28
N VAL A 31 -3.76 -2.55 7.02
CA VAL A 31 -4.98 -2.59 6.19
C VAL A 31 -5.37 -4.02 5.83
N SER A 32 -6.68 -4.26 5.71
CA SER A 32 -7.17 -5.58 5.31
C SER A 32 -6.77 -5.95 3.87
N GLN A 33 -6.54 -7.24 3.63
CA GLN A 33 -6.23 -7.77 2.29
C GLN A 33 -7.26 -7.37 1.23
N ARG A 34 -8.54 -7.25 1.61
CA ARG A 34 -9.61 -6.77 0.71
C ARG A 34 -9.36 -5.35 0.22
N ARG A 35 -8.89 -4.45 1.09
CA ARG A 35 -8.58 -3.06 0.72
C ARG A 35 -7.37 -3.00 -0.21
N LEU A 36 -6.33 -3.78 0.08
CA LEU A 36 -5.16 -3.92 -0.79
C LEU A 36 -5.53 -4.34 -2.21
N LYS A 37 -6.32 -5.43 -2.35
CA LYS A 37 -6.75 -5.91 -3.66
C LYS A 37 -7.54 -4.85 -4.43
N LYS A 38 -8.47 -4.14 -3.78
CA LYS A 38 -9.28 -3.10 -4.45
C LYS A 38 -8.44 -1.92 -4.98
N THR A 39 -7.31 -1.62 -4.35
CA THR A 39 -6.50 -0.43 -4.69
C THR A 39 -5.31 -0.75 -5.59
N LEU A 40 -4.75 -1.97 -5.50
CA LEU A 40 -3.53 -2.36 -6.22
C LEU A 40 -3.76 -3.34 -7.38
N MET A 41 -4.95 -3.96 -7.47
CA MET A 41 -5.38 -4.82 -8.58
C MET A 41 -6.55 -4.17 -9.31
#